data_AF-A0A0C9Q3J2-F1
#
_entry.id   AF-A0A0C9Q3J2-F1
#
_cell.length_a   1.000
_cell.length_b   1.000
_cell.length_c   1.000
_cell.angle_alpha   90.00
_cell.angle_beta   90.00
_cell.angle_gamma   90.00
#
_symmetry.space_group_name_H-M   'P 1'
#
loop_
_entity.id
_entity.type
_entity.pdbx_description
1 polymer ?
#
loop_
_entity_poly.entity_id
_entity_poly.type
_entity_poly.pdbx_seq_one_letter_code
_entity_poly.pdbx_strand_id
1 'polypeptide(L)'
;MRGPDRSALSSWEQRHCCLLPEDFKSFYASIDGFSLTWSLDIAGEEFPIGRMVINEFAALKRFVGTKEQQAEAENKNQDDLSEVPSQGPRCKLFEIDQCGP
;
A
#
# COMPACT_ATOMS: atom_id res chain seq x y z
N MET A 1 -18.70 5.35 2.53
CA MET A 1 -18.02 5.18 3.82
C MET A 1 -17.09 6.37 4.00
N ARG A 2 -17.16 7.08 5.13
CA ARG A 2 -16.34 8.27 5.38
C ARG A 2 -14.96 7.83 5.86
N GLY A 3 -13.91 8.45 5.34
CA GLY A 3 -12.53 8.21 5.75
C GLY A 3 -12.28 8.44 7.25
N PRO A 4 -11.22 7.84 7.83
CA PRO A 4 -10.75 8.19 9.18
C PRO A 4 -10.54 9.69 9.34
N ASP A 5 -10.92 10.22 10.51
CA ASP A 5 -10.64 11.62 10.85
C ASP A 5 -9.12 11.85 10.96
N ARG A 6 -8.68 13.09 10.74
CA ARG A 6 -7.25 13.45 10.72
C ARG A 6 -6.48 13.04 11.99
N SER A 7 -7.15 13.00 13.14
CA SER A 7 -6.55 12.53 14.40
C SER A 7 -6.21 11.04 14.38
N ALA A 8 -7.02 10.21 13.71
CA ALA A 8 -6.77 8.78 13.54
C ALA A 8 -5.58 8.54 12.60
N LEU A 9 -5.46 9.33 11.52
CA LEU A 9 -4.29 9.32 10.64
C LEU A 9 -3.00 9.65 11.42
N SER A 10 -2.99 10.75 12.19
CA SER A 10 -1.83 11.12 13.01
C SER A 10 -1.49 10.06 14.07
N SER A 11 -2.50 9.44 14.68
CA SER A 11 -2.29 8.39 15.68
C SER A 11 -1.65 7.14 15.06
N TRP A 12 -2.06 6.78 13.84
CA TRP A 12 -1.47 5.69 13.10
C TRP A 12 -0.02 5.99 12.69
N GLU A 13 0.25 7.20 12.17
CA GLU A 13 1.62 7.66 11.86
C GLU A 13 2.54 7.58 13.07
N GLN A 14 2.08 8.00 14.24
CA GLN A 14 2.81 7.88 15.50
C GLN A 14 3.04 6.42 15.90
N ARG A 15 2.00 5.57 15.83
CA ARG A 15 2.10 4.14 16.16
C ARG A 15 3.11 3.41 15.27
N HIS A 16 3.15 3.75 13.99
CA HIS A 16 4.03 3.12 13.00
C HIS A 16 5.35 3.88 12.80
N CYS A 17 5.55 4.97 13.54
CA CYS A 17 6.69 5.89 13.49
C CYS A 17 7.02 6.36 12.06
N CYS A 18 6.02 6.60 11.21
CA CYS A 18 6.20 6.99 9.82
C CYS A 18 5.30 8.16 9.45
N LEU A 19 5.66 8.88 8.40
CA LEU A 19 4.81 9.88 7.77
C LEU A 19 4.30 9.32 6.46
N LEU A 20 2.99 9.42 6.25
CA LEU A 20 2.37 9.06 4.99
C LEU A 20 2.49 10.22 3.99
N PRO A 21 2.66 9.93 2.69
CA PRO A 21 2.54 10.94 1.66
C PRO A 21 1.19 11.66 1.72
N GLU A 22 1.15 12.94 1.36
CA GLU A 22 -0.07 13.76 1.46
C GLU A 22 -1.20 13.21 0.59
N ASP A 23 -0.87 12.65 -0.57
CA ASP A 23 -1.85 12.02 -1.46
C ASP A 23 -2.51 10.79 -0.81
N PHE A 24 -1.75 9.98 -0.09
CA PHE A 24 -2.29 8.83 0.66
C PHE A 24 -3.18 9.27 1.82
N LYS A 25 -2.78 10.32 2.54
CA LYS A 25 -3.62 10.89 3.60
C LYS A 25 -4.92 11.47 3.04
N SER A 26 -4.85 12.13 1.88
CA SER A 26 -6.01 12.68 1.19
C SER A 26 -6.95 11.59 0.68
N PHE A 27 -6.39 10.51 0.13
CA PHE A 27 -7.14 9.31 -0.25
C PHE A 27 -7.90 8.74 0.95
N TYR A 28 -7.19 8.39 2.03
CA TYR A 28 -7.81 7.78 3.20
C TYR A 28 -8.73 8.73 3.97
N ALA A 29 -8.49 10.04 3.96
CA ALA A 29 -9.43 11.02 4.52
C ALA A 29 -10.75 11.07 3.74
N SER A 30 -10.71 10.75 2.44
CA SER A 30 -11.89 10.75 1.58
C SER A 30 -12.63 9.42 1.60
N ILE A 31 -11.89 8.31 1.53
CA ILE A 31 -12.41 6.95 1.36
C ILE A 31 -11.56 5.98 2.23
N ASP A 32 -12.20 5.21 3.11
CA ASP A 32 -11.51 4.21 3.94
C ASP A 32 -11.49 2.84 3.25
N GLY A 33 -10.52 2.62 2.36
CA GLY A 33 -10.42 1.39 1.56
C GLY A 33 -11.28 1.38 0.30
N PHE A 34 -10.88 0.59 -0.70
CA PHE A 34 -11.46 0.59 -2.03
C PHE A 34 -11.48 -0.83 -2.61
N SER A 35 -12.53 -1.20 -3.35
CA SER A 35 -12.60 -2.47 -4.07
C SER A 35 -13.14 -2.22 -5.46
N LEU A 36 -12.32 -2.53 -6.47
CA LEU A 36 -12.69 -2.45 -7.87
C LEU A 36 -12.72 -3.85 -8.45
N THR A 37 -13.86 -4.26 -8.98
CA THR A 37 -14.01 -5.50 -9.76
C THR A 37 -14.32 -5.14 -11.20
N TRP A 38 -13.78 -5.88 -12.15
CA TRP A 38 -14.13 -5.72 -13.56
C TRP A 38 -14.44 -7.07 -14.18
N SER A 39 -15.39 -7.03 -15.11
CA SER A 39 -15.91 -8.19 -15.80
C SER A 39 -15.88 -7.97 -17.32
N LEU A 40 -15.92 -9.07 -18.07
CA LEU A 40 -16.03 -9.10 -19.52
C LEU A 40 -17.41 -9.66 -19.88
N ASP A 41 -18.18 -8.93 -20.68
CA ASP A 41 -19.43 -9.44 -21.26
C ASP A 41 -19.14 -10.13 -22.59
N ILE A 42 -19.55 -11.40 -22.72
CA ILE A 42 -19.55 -12.13 -23.99
C ILE A 42 -20.92 -12.74 -24.21
N ALA A 43 -21.60 -12.27 -25.27
CA ALA A 43 -22.91 -12.77 -25.68
C ALA A 43 -24.00 -12.66 -24.59
N GLY A 44 -23.92 -11.65 -23.72
CA GLY A 44 -24.87 -11.44 -22.64
C GLY A 44 -24.54 -12.18 -21.34
N GLU A 45 -23.40 -12.90 -21.31
CA GLU A 45 -22.86 -13.53 -20.11
C GLU A 45 -21.69 -12.72 -19.57
N GLU A 46 -21.72 -12.39 -18.27
CA GLU A 46 -20.70 -11.59 -17.60
C GLU A 46 -19.65 -12.49 -16.89
N PHE A 47 -18.38 -12.32 -17.26
CA PHE A 47 -17.25 -13.08 -16.72
C PHE A 47 -16.36 -12.19 -15.85
N PRO A 48 -16.22 -12.44 -14.54
CA PRO A 48 -15.32 -11.65 -13.70
C PRO A 48 -13.86 -11.89 -14.11
N ILE A 49 -13.15 -10.85 -14.52
CA ILE A 49 -11.77 -10.95 -15.03
C ILE A 49 -10.76 -10.49 -13.98
N GLY A 50 -11.16 -9.63 -13.06
CA GLY A 50 -10.24 -9.21 -12.02
C GLY A 50 -10.86 -8.39 -10.91
N ARG A 51 -10.04 -8.24 -9.88
CA ARG A 51 -10.36 -7.48 -8.68
C ARG A 51 -9.10 -6.82 -8.16
N MET A 52 -9.23 -5.57 -7.76
CA MET A 52 -8.23 -4.81 -7.02
C MET A 52 -8.85 -4.39 -5.70
N VAL A 53 -8.12 -4.61 -4.60
CA VAL A 53 -8.52 -4.12 -3.28
C VAL A 53 -7.47 -3.17 -2.76
N ILE A 54 -7.91 -2.16 -2.03
CA ILE A 54 -7.11 -1.33 -1.15
C ILE A 54 -7.76 -1.48 0.22
N ASN A 55 -7.03 -2.04 1.17
CA ASN A 55 -7.47 -2.24 2.53
C ASN A 55 -7.84 -0.91 3.20
N GLU A 56 -8.74 -1.03 4.17
CA GLU A 56 -9.01 0.03 5.14
C GLU A 56 -7.71 0.47 5.82
N PHE A 57 -7.66 1.73 6.23
CA PHE A 57 -6.49 2.34 6.81
C PHE A 57 -5.95 1.58 8.03
N ALA A 58 -6.86 1.11 8.89
CA ALA A 58 -6.52 0.33 10.08
C ALA A 58 -5.95 -1.06 9.76
N ALA A 59 -6.20 -1.59 8.55
CA ALA A 59 -5.77 -2.90 8.10
C ALA A 59 -4.45 -2.86 7.31
N LEU A 60 -3.86 -1.69 7.08
CA LEU A 60 -2.53 -1.56 6.48
C LEU A 60 -1.47 -2.29 7.32
N LYS A 61 -0.79 -3.25 6.71
CA LYS A 61 0.23 -4.06 7.36
C LYS A 61 1.61 -3.59 6.94
N ARG A 62 2.52 -3.44 7.91
CA ARG A 62 3.92 -3.18 7.59
C ARG A 62 4.52 -4.41 6.92
N PHE A 63 5.01 -4.24 5.70
CA PHE A 63 5.83 -5.24 5.04
C PHE A 63 7.23 -5.21 5.64
N VAL A 64 7.64 -6.34 6.19
CA VAL A 64 9.01 -6.56 6.64
C VAL A 64 9.56 -7.62 5.69
N GLY A 65 10.30 -7.18 4.67
CA GLY A 65 10.91 -8.08 3.68
C GLY A 65 11.78 -9.16 4.32
N THR A 66 12.17 -10.16 3.54
CA THR A 66 13.07 -11.21 4.06
C THR A 66 14.42 -10.61 4.45
N LYS A 67 15.15 -11.31 5.34
CA LYS A 67 16.49 -10.87 5.76
C LYS A 67 17.44 -10.68 4.57
N GLU A 68 17.24 -11.43 3.48
CA GLU A 68 18.02 -11.26 2.24
C GLU A 68 17.70 -9.92 1.55
N GLN A 69 16.42 -9.53 1.45
CA GLN A 69 16.00 -8.27 0.82
C GLN A 69 16.51 -7.04 1.57
N GLN A 70 16.56 -7.11 2.91
CA GLN A 70 17.16 -6.04 3.73
C GLN A 70 18.68 -5.95 3.53
N ALA A 71 19.38 -7.07 3.47
CA ALA A 71 20.83 -7.10 3.24
C ALA A 71 21.22 -6.63 1.82
N GLU A 72 20.42 -6.95 0.81
CA GLU A 72 20.65 -6.48 -0.57
C GLU A 72 20.42 -4.98 -0.72
N ALA A 73 19.43 -4.42 -0.02
CA ALA A 73 19.17 -2.98 -0.04
C ALA A 73 20.30 -2.16 0.61
N GLU A 74 21.02 -2.72 1.57
CA GLU A 74 22.19 -2.12 2.20
C GLU A 74 23.45 -2.18 1.31
N ASN A 75 23.50 -3.13 0.36
CA ASN A 75 24.68 -3.40 -0.46
C ASN A 75 24.64 -2.74 -1.85
N LYS A 76 23.51 -2.14 -2.27
CA LYS A 76 23.41 -1.41 -3.53
C LYS A 76 24.04 -0.02 -3.38
N ASN A 77 25.28 0.10 -3.88
CA ASN A 77 25.93 1.40 -4.07
C ASN A 77 25.04 2.33 -4.90
N GLN A 78 24.93 3.55 -4.41
CA GLN A 78 24.09 4.65 -4.89
C GLN A 78 24.61 5.20 -6.23
N ASP A 79 24.63 4.40 -7.30
CA ASP A 79 25.05 4.88 -8.63
C ASP A 79 24.16 4.38 -9.79
N ASP A 80 23.08 3.65 -9.50
CA ASP A 80 22.14 3.21 -10.54
C ASP A 80 20.84 4.03 -10.43
N LEU A 81 20.63 4.93 -11.39
CA LEU A 81 19.44 5.78 -11.57
C LEU A 81 18.16 4.99 -11.92
N SER A 82 18.02 3.77 -11.41
CA SER A 82 16.79 3.01 -11.54
C SER A 82 15.70 3.66 -10.66
N GLU A 83 14.54 3.94 -11.24
CA GLU A 83 13.33 4.51 -10.60
C GLU A 83 12.72 3.59 -9.51
N VAL A 84 13.48 2.65 -8.98
CA VAL A 84 13.04 1.71 -7.96
C VAL A 84 13.14 2.40 -6.60
N PRO A 85 12.06 2.44 -5.80
CA PRO A 85 12.11 3.01 -4.45
C PRO A 85 13.23 2.36 -3.64
N SER A 86 14.14 3.16 -3.08
CA SER A 86 15.22 2.66 -2.23
C SER A 86 14.61 1.84 -1.09
N GLN A 87 14.98 0.57 -0.93
CA GLN A 87 14.48 -0.29 0.16
C GLN A 87 15.40 -0.25 1.39
N GLY A 88 16.14 0.85 1.54
CA GLY A 88 17.08 1.00 2.65
C GLY A 88 16.38 1.03 4.02
N PRO A 89 17.14 0.94 5.12
CA PRO A 89 16.62 0.80 6.48
C PRO A 89 15.76 1.99 6.96
N ARG A 90 15.80 3.12 6.25
CA ARG A 90 14.95 4.29 6.51
C ARG A 90 13.56 4.21 5.86
N CYS A 91 13.34 3.24 4.97
CA CYS A 91 12.09 3.07 4.26
C CYS A 91 11.17 2.10 4.99
N LYS A 92 9.89 2.45 5.03
CA LYS A 92 8.84 1.64 5.65
C LYS A 92 7.83 1.29 4.58
N LEU A 93 7.75 0.00 4.28
CA LEU A 93 6.83 -0.53 3.31
C LEU A 93 5.55 -0.96 4.04
N PHE A 94 4.42 -0.66 3.43
CA PHE A 94 3.11 -1.07 3.91
C PHE A 94 2.34 -1.69 2.74
N GLU A 95 1.75 -2.85 2.98
CA GLU A 95 0.89 -3.51 2.01
C GLU A 95 -0.49 -2.86 2.04
N ILE A 96 -0.90 -2.33 0.90
CA ILE A 96 -2.25 -1.80 0.70
C ILE A 96 -3.26 -2.90 0.43
N ASP A 97 -2.82 -4.07 -0.03
CA ASP A 97 -3.64 -5.26 -0.21
C ASP A 97 -2.82 -6.49 0.17
N GLN A 98 -3.48 -7.51 0.70
CA GLN A 98 -2.93 -8.85 0.73
C GLN A 98 -3.53 -9.53 -0.49
N CYS A 99 -2.78 -9.61 -1.60
CA CYS A 99 -3.10 -10.58 -2.63
C CYS A 99 -3.10 -11.95 -1.95
N GLY A 100 -4.30 -12.48 -1.68
CA GLY A 100 -4.45 -13.85 -1.22
C GLY A 100 -3.94 -14.83 -2.28
N PRO A 101 -3.72 -16.11 -1.93
CA PRO A 101 -3.50 -17.15 -2.92
C PRO A 101 -4.63 -17.22 -3.96
#